data_AF-A0A7C4ZRR0-F1
#
_entry.id   AF-A0A7C4ZRR0-F1
#
_cell.length_a   1.000
_cell.length_b   1.000
_cell.length_c   1.000
_cell.angle_alpha   90.00
_cell.angle_beta   90.00
_cell.angle_gamma   90.00
#
_symmetry.space_group_name_H-M   'P 1'
#
loop_
_entity.id
_entity.type
_entity.pdbx_description
1 polymer ?
#
loop_
_entity_poly.entity_id
_entity_poly.type
_entity_poly.pdbx_seq_one_letter_code
_entity_poly.pdbx_strand_id
1 'polypeptide(L)'
;MMRKTSKQLGIEDTSAFEFVKEMLQGDPTYGINFDRIQWDSSEQRYVIVEFLLCDEQQFSRGITPYTSHPNRYFQKNAQKFISLWKLAKKLEAKLYLVNYSKKGTTYENEVLLMKVLDVDRNKIPPVKTRDTKFTRKEFSKWFRELNARGC
;
A
#
# COMPACT_ATOMS: atom_id res chain seq x y z
N MET A 1 8.77 -5.10 31.59
CA MET A 1 7.94 -4.54 30.49
C MET A 1 7.28 -5.70 29.76
N MET A 2 5.97 -5.90 29.89
CA MET A 2 5.28 -7.00 29.18
C MET A 2 5.36 -6.76 27.67
N ARG A 3 5.89 -7.73 26.91
CA ARG A 3 5.74 -7.73 25.44
C ARG A 3 4.24 -7.79 25.14
N LYS A 4 3.67 -6.72 24.57
CA LYS A 4 2.31 -6.78 24.02
C LYS A 4 2.32 -7.79 22.89
N THR A 5 1.68 -8.95 23.08
CA THR A 5 1.57 -9.99 22.05
C THR A 5 0.33 -9.73 21.21
N SER A 6 0.50 -9.14 20.02
CA SER A 6 -0.54 -9.19 18.99
C SER A 6 -0.61 -10.60 18.40
N LYS A 7 -1.82 -11.07 18.04
CA LYS A 7 -2.01 -12.37 17.38
C LYS A 7 -1.32 -12.38 16.01
N GLN A 8 -0.82 -13.55 15.61
CA GLN A 8 -0.33 -13.78 14.24
C GLN A 8 -1.50 -13.76 13.25
N LEU A 9 -1.23 -13.35 12.01
CA LEU A 9 -2.17 -13.48 10.91
C LEU A 9 -2.42 -14.97 10.64
N GLY A 10 -3.69 -15.40 10.69
CA GLY A 10 -4.06 -16.82 10.56
C GLY A 10 -5.34 -17.11 9.78
N ILE A 11 -6.29 -16.17 9.68
CA ILE A 11 -7.54 -16.32 8.91
C ILE A 11 -7.62 -15.14 7.94
N GLU A 12 -8.00 -15.40 6.68
CA GLU A 12 -8.18 -14.37 5.66
C GLU A 12 -9.45 -13.55 5.91
N ASP A 13 -9.38 -12.24 5.67
CA ASP A 13 -10.48 -11.28 5.86
C ASP A 13 -11.36 -11.13 4.61
N THR A 14 -11.47 -12.19 3.80
CA THR A 14 -12.19 -12.19 2.51
C THR A 14 -13.68 -11.91 2.66
N SER A 15 -14.25 -12.11 3.85
CA SER A 15 -15.67 -11.89 4.14
C SER A 15 -16.09 -10.42 4.11
N ALA A 16 -15.21 -9.47 4.44
CA ALA A 16 -15.61 -8.06 4.58
C ALA A 16 -15.91 -7.40 3.23
N PHE A 17 -15.13 -7.70 2.19
CA PHE A 17 -15.35 -7.13 0.85
C PHE A 17 -16.69 -7.58 0.26
N GLU A 18 -16.96 -8.89 0.27
CA GLU A 18 -18.23 -9.43 -0.25
C GLU A 18 -19.42 -8.93 0.58
N PHE A 19 -19.28 -8.83 1.90
CA PHE A 19 -20.33 -8.27 2.76
C PHE A 19 -20.61 -6.80 2.43
N VAL A 20 -19.60 -5.95 2.29
CA VAL A 20 -19.80 -4.53 1.91
C VAL A 20 -20.46 -4.43 0.53
N LYS A 21 -20.03 -5.24 -0.43
CA LYS A 21 -20.62 -5.29 -1.77
C LYS A 21 -22.10 -5.72 -1.72
N GLU A 22 -22.44 -6.70 -0.89
CA GLU A 22 -23.81 -7.13 -0.63
C GLU A 22 -24.63 -5.98 -0.02
N MET A 23 -24.12 -5.33 1.03
CA MET A 23 -24.83 -4.26 1.74
C MET A 23 -25.04 -3.00 0.89
N LEU A 24 -24.11 -2.69 -0.01
CA LEU A 24 -24.23 -1.54 -0.90
C LEU A 24 -25.20 -1.78 -2.06
N GLN A 25 -25.55 -3.04 -2.37
CA GLN A 25 -26.54 -3.37 -3.42
C GLN A 25 -26.25 -2.71 -4.80
N GLY A 26 -24.97 -2.44 -5.09
CA GLY A 26 -24.54 -1.77 -6.32
C GLY A 26 -24.36 -0.25 -6.20
N ASP A 27 -24.67 0.35 -5.05
CA ASP A 27 -24.44 1.78 -4.79
C ASP A 27 -22.94 2.13 -4.84
N PRO A 28 -22.59 3.33 -5.35
CA PRO A 28 -21.22 3.80 -5.30
C PRO A 28 -20.70 3.86 -3.86
N THR A 29 -19.53 3.27 -3.64
CA THR A 29 -18.82 3.44 -2.38
C THR A 29 -18.03 4.75 -2.38
N TYR A 30 -18.16 5.49 -1.28
CA TYR A 30 -17.33 6.66 -0.98
C TYR A 30 -16.26 6.34 0.08
N GLY A 31 -16.17 5.07 0.49
CA GLY A 31 -15.18 4.58 1.43
C GLY A 31 -13.79 4.47 0.80
N ILE A 32 -12.76 4.54 1.63
CA ILE A 32 -11.37 4.28 1.23
C ILE A 32 -10.87 3.11 2.05
N ASN A 33 -10.55 2.03 1.36
CA ASN A 33 -9.85 0.90 1.94
C ASN A 33 -8.35 1.19 1.90
N PHE A 34 -7.67 0.86 3.00
CA PHE A 34 -6.22 0.73 3.03
C PHE A 34 -5.86 -0.61 3.65
N ASP A 35 -4.79 -1.23 3.17
CA ASP A 35 -4.46 -2.59 3.62
C ASP A 35 -3.97 -2.63 5.05
N ARG A 36 -3.21 -1.61 5.48
CA ARG A 36 -2.62 -1.60 6.82
C ARG A 36 -2.39 -0.21 7.37
N ILE A 37 -2.74 -0.04 8.63
CA ILE A 37 -2.27 1.05 9.48
C ILE A 37 -1.60 0.45 10.73
N GLN A 38 -0.47 1.03 11.15
CA GLN A 38 0.17 0.65 12.41
C GLN A 38 0.79 1.88 13.09
N TRP A 39 0.94 1.84 14.40
CA TRP A 39 1.81 2.76 15.12
C TRP A 39 3.28 2.35 14.90
N ASP A 40 4.18 3.31 14.71
CA ASP A 40 5.63 3.11 14.72
C ASP A 40 6.20 3.79 15.97
N SER A 41 6.46 2.99 17.00
CA SER A 41 6.99 3.48 18.29
C SER A 41 8.36 4.12 18.17
N SER A 42 9.17 3.77 17.17
CA SER A 42 10.49 4.38 16.99
C SER A 42 10.39 5.81 16.45
N GLU A 43 9.32 6.13 15.73
CA GLU A 43 9.12 7.42 15.08
C GLU A 43 7.94 8.23 15.64
N GLN A 44 7.27 7.66 16.65
CA GLN A 44 6.12 8.24 17.35
C GLN A 44 5.04 8.75 16.39
N ARG A 45 4.67 7.92 15.40
CA ARG A 45 3.65 8.27 14.40
C ARG A 45 3.01 7.03 13.80
N TYR A 46 1.86 7.22 13.13
CA TYR A 46 1.24 6.18 12.32
C TYR A 46 2.01 5.94 11.02
N VAL A 47 1.89 4.72 10.50
CA VAL A 47 2.35 4.31 9.18
C VAL A 47 1.20 3.59 8.48
N ILE A 48 0.81 4.11 7.33
CA ILE A 48 -0.14 3.50 6.41
C ILE A 48 0.66 2.80 5.31
N VAL A 49 0.32 1.54 5.01
CA VAL A 49 0.92 0.76 3.93
C VAL A 49 -0.20 0.26 3.03
N GLU A 50 -0.12 0.63 1.75
CA GLU A 50 -1.01 0.18 0.70
C GLU A 50 -0.24 -0.69 -0.30
N PHE A 51 -0.71 -1.91 -0.51
CA PHE A 51 -0.16 -2.89 -1.44
C PHE A 51 -0.85 -2.78 -2.79
N LEU A 52 -0.05 -2.61 -3.84
CA LEU A 52 -0.49 -2.40 -5.20
C LEU A 52 -0.03 -3.60 -6.04
N LEU A 53 -0.96 -4.52 -6.29
CA LEU A 53 -0.68 -5.69 -7.11
C LEU A 53 -0.40 -5.27 -8.56
N CYS A 54 0.77 -5.64 -9.06
CA CYS A 54 1.12 -5.61 -10.48
C CYS A 54 0.65 -6.91 -11.11
N ASP A 55 -0.40 -6.83 -11.92
CA ASP A 55 -0.97 -7.97 -12.63
C ASP A 55 -0.02 -8.44 -13.75
N GLU A 56 0.12 -9.76 -13.90
CA GLU A 56 1.02 -10.41 -14.86
C GLU A 56 0.67 -10.08 -16.32
N GLN A 57 -0.61 -9.81 -16.61
CA GLN A 57 -1.04 -9.36 -17.93
C GLN A 57 -0.40 -8.02 -18.32
N GLN A 58 0.10 -7.24 -17.36
CA GLN A 58 0.77 -5.97 -17.61
C GLN A 58 2.23 -6.16 -18.06
N PHE A 59 2.82 -7.33 -17.79
CA PHE A 59 4.23 -7.62 -18.06
C PHE A 59 4.56 -7.58 -19.55
N SER A 60 3.63 -8.04 -20.40
CA SER A 60 3.73 -7.97 -21.86
C SER A 60 3.87 -6.54 -22.40
N ARG A 61 3.46 -5.53 -21.60
CA ARG A 61 3.58 -4.11 -21.91
C ARG A 61 4.79 -3.45 -21.24
N GLY A 62 5.70 -4.23 -20.67
CA GLY A 62 6.88 -3.75 -19.95
C GLY A 62 6.55 -3.07 -18.61
N ILE A 63 5.34 -3.26 -18.08
CA ILE A 63 4.96 -2.76 -16.76
C ILE A 63 5.28 -3.86 -15.75
N THR A 64 6.23 -3.58 -14.85
CA THR A 64 6.67 -4.49 -13.79
C THR A 64 6.45 -3.81 -12.43
N PRO A 65 6.60 -4.52 -11.29
CA PRO A 65 6.52 -3.88 -9.98
C PRO A 65 7.41 -2.63 -9.84
N TYR A 66 8.63 -2.66 -10.39
CA TYR A 66 9.53 -1.49 -10.36
C TYR A 66 9.11 -0.32 -11.25
N THR A 67 8.26 -0.53 -12.25
CA THR A 67 7.87 0.52 -13.20
C THR A 67 6.42 0.97 -13.07
N SER A 68 5.56 0.23 -12.34
CA SER A 68 4.13 0.50 -12.16
C SER A 68 3.83 1.67 -11.20
N HIS A 69 4.37 2.85 -11.48
CA HIS A 69 4.18 4.03 -10.62
C HIS A 69 2.75 4.61 -10.75
N PRO A 70 2.11 5.08 -9.65
CA PRO A 70 0.76 5.69 -9.66
C PRO A 70 0.53 6.73 -10.76
N ASN A 71 1.53 7.54 -11.07
CA ASN A 71 1.47 8.56 -12.13
C ASN A 71 1.11 8.02 -13.53
N ARG A 72 1.31 6.72 -13.81
CA ARG A 72 0.93 6.10 -15.10
C ARG A 72 -0.58 5.95 -15.26
N TYR A 73 -1.31 5.86 -14.16
CA TYR A 73 -2.73 5.54 -14.13
C TYR A 73 -3.51 6.41 -13.14
N PHE A 74 -2.93 7.54 -12.73
CA PHE A 74 -3.50 8.43 -11.73
C PHE A 74 -4.92 8.86 -12.12
N GLN A 75 -5.14 9.22 -13.39
CA GLN A 75 -6.45 9.58 -13.93
C GLN A 75 -7.53 8.50 -13.78
N LYS A 76 -7.14 7.22 -13.63
CA LYS A 76 -8.07 6.10 -13.45
C LYS A 76 -8.41 5.83 -11.98
N ASN A 77 -7.55 6.25 -11.06
CA ASN A 77 -7.70 5.93 -9.63
C ASN A 77 -7.26 7.08 -8.71
N ALA A 78 -7.44 8.33 -9.15
CA ALA A 78 -6.92 9.52 -8.48
C ALA A 78 -7.48 9.64 -7.06
N GLN A 79 -8.78 9.34 -6.91
CA GLN A 79 -9.49 9.49 -5.65
C GLN A 79 -8.86 8.63 -4.54
N LYS A 80 -8.40 7.41 -4.86
CA LYS A 80 -7.68 6.53 -3.91
C LYS A 80 -6.45 7.23 -3.36
N PHE A 81 -5.55 7.69 -4.23
CA PHE A 81 -4.29 8.31 -3.82
C PHE A 81 -4.50 9.64 -3.09
N ILE A 82 -5.43 10.47 -3.57
CA ILE A 82 -5.79 11.74 -2.94
C ILE A 82 -6.31 11.48 -1.52
N SER A 83 -7.17 10.49 -1.36
CA SER A 83 -7.80 10.20 -0.07
C SER A 83 -6.84 9.58 0.93
N LEU A 84 -6.01 8.61 0.50
CA LEU A 84 -4.94 8.04 1.31
C LEU A 84 -3.98 9.14 1.80
N TRP A 85 -3.60 10.06 0.90
CA TRP A 85 -2.73 11.18 1.26
C TRP A 85 -3.38 12.14 2.26
N LYS A 86 -4.64 12.53 2.01
CA LYS A 86 -5.41 13.37 2.96
C LYS A 86 -5.49 12.73 4.34
N LEU A 87 -5.78 11.43 4.41
CA LEU A 87 -5.83 10.69 5.68
C LEU A 87 -4.46 10.65 6.36
N ALA A 88 -3.40 10.31 5.62
CA ALA A 88 -2.04 10.29 6.14
C ALA A 88 -1.65 11.65 6.72
N LYS A 89 -1.98 12.75 6.05
CA LYS A 89 -1.73 14.11 6.54
C LYS A 89 -2.50 14.42 7.82
N LYS A 90 -3.77 14.03 7.92
CA LYS A 90 -4.59 14.24 9.14
C LYS A 90 -4.07 13.45 10.35
N LEU A 91 -3.52 12.25 10.11
CA LEU A 91 -2.97 11.39 11.15
C LEU A 91 -1.48 11.65 11.43
N GLU A 92 -0.87 12.63 10.75
CA GLU A 92 0.58 12.85 10.72
C GLU A 92 1.39 11.57 10.39
N ALA A 93 0.76 10.69 9.62
CA ALA A 93 1.27 9.37 9.30
C ALA A 93 2.26 9.42 8.13
N LYS A 94 3.15 8.43 8.10
CA LYS A 94 3.85 8.07 6.86
C LYS A 94 2.90 7.26 5.97
N LEU A 95 2.93 7.53 4.67
CA LEU A 95 2.24 6.72 3.67
C LEU A 95 3.26 6.01 2.78
N TYR A 96 3.15 4.69 2.72
CA TYR A 96 3.90 3.85 1.79
C TYR A 96 2.94 3.19 0.80
N LEU A 97 3.31 3.23 -0.48
CA LEU A 97 2.72 2.40 -1.52
C LEU A 97 3.73 1.31 -1.87
N VAL A 98 3.28 0.06 -2.01
CA VAL A 98 4.14 -1.10 -2.26
C VAL A 98 3.70 -1.81 -3.52
N ASN A 99 4.44 -1.66 -4.61
CA ASN A 99 4.18 -2.48 -5.79
C ASN A 99 4.82 -3.86 -5.60
N TYR A 100 4.06 -4.91 -5.94
CA TYR A 100 4.52 -6.29 -5.90
C TYR A 100 3.77 -7.11 -6.96
N SER A 101 4.28 -8.28 -7.33
CA SER A 101 3.50 -9.28 -8.06
C SER A 101 3.27 -10.53 -7.21
N LYS A 102 2.43 -11.45 -7.68
CA LYS A 102 2.20 -12.73 -6.98
C LYS A 102 3.47 -13.58 -6.97
N LYS A 103 3.56 -14.50 -6.00
CA LYS A 103 4.60 -15.53 -5.96
C LYS A 103 4.43 -16.46 -7.17
N GLY A 104 5.54 -16.92 -7.77
CA GLY A 104 5.55 -17.78 -8.95
C GLY A 104 5.45 -17.05 -10.30
N THR A 105 5.44 -15.72 -10.29
CA THR A 105 5.33 -14.88 -11.50
C THR A 105 6.70 -14.41 -11.98
N THR A 106 6.82 -14.00 -13.25
CA THR A 106 8.10 -13.56 -13.85
C THR A 106 8.85 -12.52 -13.02
N TYR A 107 8.14 -11.56 -12.46
CA TYR A 107 8.72 -10.49 -11.63
C TYR A 107 8.43 -10.66 -10.14
N GLU A 108 8.20 -11.89 -9.67
CA GLU A 108 7.84 -12.16 -8.27
C GLU A 108 8.81 -11.60 -7.24
N ASN A 109 10.08 -11.43 -7.64
CA ASN A 109 11.12 -10.94 -6.77
C ASN A 109 11.24 -9.41 -6.79
N GLU A 110 10.53 -8.69 -7.65
CA GLU A 110 10.53 -7.22 -7.66
C GLU A 110 9.50 -6.67 -6.69
N VAL A 111 9.96 -5.81 -5.76
CA VAL A 111 9.09 -5.05 -4.86
C VAL A 111 9.53 -3.58 -4.83
N LEU A 112 8.64 -2.66 -5.18
CA LEU A 112 8.92 -1.22 -5.11
C LEU A 112 8.25 -0.63 -3.88
N LEU A 113 9.05 -0.18 -2.91
CA LEU A 113 8.57 0.62 -1.80
C LEU A 113 8.62 2.11 -2.19
N MET A 114 7.47 2.77 -2.20
CA MET A 114 7.35 4.19 -2.50
C MET A 114 6.92 4.94 -1.23
N LYS A 115 7.81 5.74 -0.65
CA LYS A 115 7.43 6.69 0.40
C LYS A 115 6.75 7.88 -0.25
N VAL A 116 5.47 8.09 0.00
CA VAL A 116 4.73 9.23 -0.57
C VAL A 116 5.17 10.51 0.13
N LEU A 117 5.56 11.51 -0.67
CA LEU A 117 6.01 12.82 -0.22
C LEU A 117 4.97 13.90 -0.49
N ASP A 118 4.20 13.76 -1.57
CA ASP A 118 3.13 14.67 -1.94
C ASP A 118 2.13 13.99 -2.89
N VAL A 119 0.86 14.39 -2.79
CA VAL A 119 -0.17 14.09 -3.78
C VAL A 119 -0.96 15.36 -4.06
N ASP A 120 -0.86 15.84 -5.30
CA ASP A 120 -1.57 17.01 -5.78
C ASP A 120 -2.02 16.79 -7.23
N ARG A 121 -3.34 16.71 -7.44
CA ARG A 121 -3.92 16.49 -8.76
C ARG A 121 -3.62 17.60 -9.77
N ASN A 122 -3.17 18.76 -9.31
CA ASN A 122 -2.86 19.90 -10.16
C ASN A 122 -1.36 19.95 -10.54
N LYS A 123 -0.53 19.07 -10.00
CA LYS A 123 0.90 18.97 -10.33
C LYS A 123 1.18 17.89 -11.36
N ILE A 124 2.29 18.05 -12.07
CA ILE A 124 2.84 17.06 -13.00
C ILE A 124 4.28 16.75 -12.58
N PRO A 125 4.57 15.53 -12.09
CA PRO A 125 3.63 14.46 -11.79
C PRO A 125 2.73 14.74 -10.56
N PRO A 126 1.52 14.14 -10.48
CA PRO A 126 0.60 14.38 -9.37
C PRO A 126 0.97 13.65 -8.08
N VAL A 127 1.76 12.57 -8.16
CA VAL A 127 2.26 11.83 -7.00
C VAL A 127 3.78 11.94 -6.97
N LYS A 128 4.31 12.49 -5.88
CA LYS A 128 5.75 12.57 -5.60
C LYS A 128 6.13 11.54 -4.56
N THR A 129 7.14 10.73 -4.86
CA THR A 129 7.60 9.66 -3.98
C THR A 129 9.11 9.70 -3.80
N ARG A 130 9.59 9.03 -2.75
CA ARG A 130 10.97 8.56 -2.66
C ARG A 130 10.94 7.04 -2.71
N ASP A 131 11.56 6.50 -3.74
CA ASP A 131 11.44 5.09 -4.09
C ASP A 131 12.63 4.28 -3.58
N THR A 132 12.38 3.03 -3.22
CA THR A 132 13.41 2.06 -2.86
C THR A 132 13.03 0.72 -3.47
N LYS A 133 13.94 0.18 -4.29
CA LYS A 133 13.78 -1.14 -4.88
C LYS A 133 14.23 -2.19 -3.89
N PHE A 134 13.43 -3.24 -3.76
CA PHE A 134 13.70 -4.40 -2.93
C PHE A 134 13.49 -5.68 -3.71
N THR A 135 14.29 -6.69 -3.39
CA THR A 135 13.88 -8.08 -3.61
C THR A 135 12.75 -8.46 -2.65
N ARG A 136 12.00 -9.53 -2.94
CA ARG A 136 10.97 -10.05 -2.00
C ARG A 136 11.56 -10.40 -0.63
N LYS A 137 12.80 -10.93 -0.60
CA LYS A 137 13.51 -11.26 0.63
C LYS A 137 13.87 -10.02 1.45
N GLU A 138 14.41 -8.99 0.80
CA GLU A 138 14.78 -7.75 1.48
C GLU A 138 13.54 -6.99 1.97
N PHE A 139 12.47 -6.93 1.16
CA PHE A 139 11.20 -6.33 1.58
C PHE A 139 10.62 -7.08 2.80
N SER A 140 10.66 -8.42 2.80
CA SER A 140 10.21 -9.22 3.94
C SER A 140 10.96 -8.86 5.22
N LYS A 141 12.29 -8.69 5.15
CA LYS A 141 13.10 -8.23 6.28
C LYS A 141 12.66 -6.84 6.75
N TRP A 142 12.60 -5.87 5.83
CA TRP A 142 12.19 -4.49 6.13
C TRP A 142 10.78 -4.42 6.75
N PHE A 143 9.83 -5.17 6.21
CA PHE A 143 8.45 -5.14 6.67
C PHE A 143 8.29 -5.79 8.06
N ARG A 144 9.06 -6.85 8.34
CA ARG A 144 9.13 -7.46 9.68
C ARG A 144 9.73 -6.51 10.71
N GLU A 145 10.76 -5.75 10.34
CA GLU A 145 11.34 -4.71 11.17
C GLU A 145 10.34 -3.58 11.43
N LEU A 146 9.61 -3.13 10.40
CA LEU A 146 8.51 -2.17 10.55
C LEU A 146 7.43 -2.68 11.53
N ASN A 147 7.02 -3.94 11.38
CA ASN A 147 6.01 -4.56 12.24
C ASN A 147 6.48 -4.71 13.70
N ALA A 148 7.75 -5.06 13.93
CA ALA A 148 8.31 -5.19 15.28
C ALA A 148 8.29 -3.87 16.08
N ARG A 149 8.14 -2.73 15.40
CA ARG A 149 8.02 -1.40 16.02
C ARG A 149 6.58 -1.02 16.38
N GLY A 150 5.59 -1.87 16.09
CA GLY A 150 4.18 -1.66 16.46
C GLY A 150 3.93 -1.96 17.93
N CYS A 151 4.19 -1.00 18.83
CA CYS A 151 3.99 -1.12 20.28
C CYS A 151 3.54 0.19 20.92
#